data_AF-A0A844KM44-F1
#
_entry.id   AF-A0A844KM44-F1
#
_cell.length_a   1.000
_cell.length_b   1.000
_cell.length_c   1.000
_cell.angle_alpha   90.00
_cell.angle_beta   90.00
_cell.angle_gamma   90.00
#
_symmetry.space_group_name_H-M   'P 1'
#
loop_
_entity.id
_entity.type
_entity.pdbx_description
1 polymer ?
#
loop_
_entity_poly.entity_id
_entity_poly.type
_entity_poly.pdbx_seq_one_letter_code
_entity_poly.pdbx_strand_id
1 'polypeptide(L)'
;NTNYDDIKQVFSIWICMNMDDNSLSHIHLTKDEMLKPCNWKGNLDLLNIVLIGITNEIPEHDEKYEMHRLIGTLLSGELKEQEKLDIIEHEYNIPISQEFREDVRIMCNLSTGIEERATERATEKTSEKFILNMYKKGYTLDQIADVAETGVDEVEAIIKKKEPAMA
;
A
#
# COMPACT_ATOMS: atom_id res chain seq x y z
N ASN A 1 -20.84 41.31 -9.79
CA ASN A 1 -21.05 40.33 -10.87
C ASN A 1 -19.94 39.30 -10.82
N THR A 2 -20.16 38.21 -10.08
CA THR A 2 -19.29 37.03 -10.11
C THR A 2 -19.66 36.27 -11.37
N ASN A 3 -18.71 36.07 -12.28
CA ASN A 3 -18.94 35.39 -13.55
C ASN A 3 -19.07 33.88 -13.30
N TYR A 4 -20.29 33.40 -13.02
CA TYR A 4 -20.57 31.97 -12.76
C TYR A 4 -20.30 31.08 -13.98
N ASP A 5 -20.08 31.66 -15.16
CA ASP A 5 -19.76 30.95 -16.40
C ASP A 5 -18.29 30.47 -16.49
N ASP A 6 -17.42 30.83 -15.52
CA ASP A 6 -16.00 30.44 -15.53
C ASP A 6 -15.66 29.16 -14.74
N ILE A 7 -16.67 28.41 -14.25
CA ILE A 7 -16.44 27.19 -13.48
C ILE A 7 -15.78 26.12 -14.37
N LYS A 8 -14.62 25.63 -13.93
CA LYS A 8 -13.84 24.61 -14.64
C LYS A 8 -14.26 23.20 -14.21
N GLN A 9 -14.15 22.27 -15.15
CA GLN A 9 -14.26 20.84 -14.87
C GLN A 9 -13.14 20.41 -13.92
N VAL A 10 -13.49 19.63 -12.90
CA VAL A 10 -12.56 19.10 -11.91
C VAL A 10 -12.62 17.57 -11.93
N PHE A 11 -11.44 16.95 -11.92
CA PHE A 11 -11.27 15.51 -11.78
C PHE A 11 -10.66 15.20 -10.40
N SER A 12 -11.26 14.24 -9.71
CA SER A 12 -10.73 13.65 -8.49
C SER A 12 -10.44 12.17 -8.76
N ILE A 13 -9.17 11.79 -8.76
CA ILE A 13 -8.72 10.42 -9.05
C ILE A 13 -8.29 9.76 -7.73
N TRP A 14 -8.87 8.60 -7.44
CA TRP A 14 -8.61 7.83 -6.23
C TRP A 14 -8.07 6.47 -6.64
N ILE A 15 -6.88 6.14 -6.15
CA ILE A 15 -6.25 4.85 -6.38
C ILE A 15 -6.38 4.04 -5.09
N CYS A 16 -7.15 2.95 -5.16
CA CYS A 16 -7.42 2.03 -4.06
C CYS A 16 -6.61 0.76 -4.28
N MET A 17 -5.59 0.53 -3.45
CA MET A 17 -4.75 -0.68 -3.48
C MET A 17 -5.36 -1.81 -2.65
N ASN A 18 -4.86 -3.04 -2.83
CA ASN A 18 -5.28 -4.25 -2.11
C ASN A 18 -6.77 -4.60 -2.31
N MET A 19 -7.29 -4.36 -3.52
CA MET A 19 -8.67 -4.73 -3.86
C MET A 19 -8.76 -6.20 -4.28
N ASP A 20 -9.94 -6.81 -4.12
CA ASP A 20 -10.20 -8.18 -4.59
C ASP A 20 -10.17 -8.28 -6.12
N ASP A 21 -10.66 -7.24 -6.81
CA ASP A 21 -10.76 -7.18 -8.27
C ASP A 21 -10.26 -5.83 -8.82
N ASN A 22 -9.64 -5.87 -10.01
CA ASN A 22 -9.31 -4.67 -10.76
C ASN A 22 -10.58 -4.00 -11.25
N SER A 23 -10.76 -2.73 -10.88
CA SER A 23 -11.98 -1.99 -11.16
C SER A 23 -11.71 -0.55 -11.54
N LEU A 24 -12.62 0.03 -12.32
CA LEU A 24 -12.63 1.44 -12.68
C LEU A 24 -14.07 1.93 -12.64
N SER A 25 -14.36 2.87 -11.75
CA SER A 25 -15.66 3.53 -11.66
C SER A 25 -15.50 5.01 -11.98
N HIS A 26 -16.31 5.51 -12.91
CA HIS A 26 -16.43 6.93 -13.19
C HIS A 26 -17.76 7.43 -12.65
N ILE A 27 -17.69 8.35 -11.69
CA ILE A 27 -18.83 8.97 -11.05
C ILE A 27 -18.90 10.41 -11.55
N HIS A 28 -19.99 10.74 -12.23
CA HIS A 28 -20.25 12.07 -12.75
C HIS A 28 -21.73 12.43 -12.62
N LEU A 29 -22.05 13.71 -12.81
CA LEU A 29 -23.42 14.17 -12.82
C LEU A 29 -24.07 13.92 -14.19
N THR A 30 -25.28 13.37 -14.17
CA THR A 30 -26.16 13.25 -15.34
C THR A 30 -27.42 14.08 -15.11
N LYS A 31 -28.08 14.47 -16.20
CA LYS A 31 -29.34 15.21 -16.16
C LYS A 31 -30.44 14.36 -16.79
N ASP A 32 -31.39 13.94 -15.96
CA ASP A 32 -32.61 13.26 -16.40
C ASP A 32 -33.77 14.25 -16.42
N GLU A 33 -34.43 14.39 -17.58
CA GLU A 33 -35.57 15.29 -17.74
C GLU A 33 -36.89 14.52 -17.62
N MET A 34 -37.63 14.74 -16.53
CA MET A 34 -38.91 14.05 -16.27
C MET A 34 -40.13 14.71 -16.93
N LEU A 35 -39.96 15.89 -17.52
CA LEU A 35 -41.01 16.68 -18.16
C LEU A 35 -40.49 17.23 -19.50
N LYS A 36 -41.03 18.35 -19.97
CA LYS A 36 -40.57 18.98 -21.21
C LYS A 36 -39.08 19.38 -21.09
N PRO A 37 -38.23 18.99 -22.06
CA PRO A 37 -36.84 19.38 -22.10
C PRO A 37 -36.63 20.89 -22.00
N CYS A 38 -35.65 21.30 -21.19
CA CYS A 38 -35.26 22.70 -21.07
C CYS A 38 -33.74 22.82 -21.15
N ASN A 39 -33.28 23.65 -22.09
CA ASN A 39 -31.86 23.89 -22.29
C ASN A 39 -31.34 24.98 -21.34
N TRP A 40 -31.08 24.59 -20.09
CA TRP A 40 -30.44 25.44 -19.09
C TRP A 40 -29.00 25.77 -19.51
N LYS A 41 -28.57 27.02 -19.27
CA LYS A 41 -27.16 27.41 -19.47
C LYS A 41 -26.29 26.82 -18.35
N GLY A 42 -25.07 26.40 -18.69
CA GLY A 42 -24.09 25.83 -17.76
C GLY A 42 -23.61 24.44 -18.18
N ASN A 43 -22.44 24.02 -17.69
CA ASN A 43 -21.91 22.68 -17.91
C ASN A 43 -22.30 21.78 -16.72
N LEU A 44 -22.78 20.56 -17.00
CA LEU A 44 -23.06 19.54 -15.98
C LEU A 44 -21.83 18.67 -15.69
N ASP A 45 -20.89 18.61 -16.65
CA ASP A 45 -19.65 17.86 -16.56
C ASP A 45 -18.58 18.63 -15.76
N LEU A 46 -18.98 19.13 -14.58
CA LEU A 46 -18.10 19.90 -13.70
C LEU A 46 -17.44 19.01 -12.64
N LEU A 47 -18.17 18.00 -12.15
CA LEU A 47 -17.71 17.09 -11.11
C LEU A 47 -17.44 15.70 -11.71
N ASN A 48 -16.18 15.28 -11.68
CA ASN A 48 -15.76 13.96 -12.11
C ASN A 48 -14.94 13.29 -11.01
N ILE A 49 -15.36 12.10 -10.59
CA ILE A 49 -14.61 11.26 -9.66
C ILE A 49 -14.28 9.95 -10.37
N VAL A 50 -13.01 9.57 -10.39
CA VAL A 50 -12.52 8.31 -10.94
C VAL A 50 -11.96 7.48 -9.81
N LEU A 51 -12.60 6.34 -9.52
CA LEU A 51 -12.13 5.37 -8.54
C LEU A 51 -11.46 4.21 -9.30
N ILE A 52 -10.19 3.97 -9.01
CA ILE A 52 -9.39 2.91 -9.62
C ILE A 52 -9.04 1.91 -8.53
N GLY A 53 -9.60 0.71 -8.61
CA GLY A 53 -9.25 -0.40 -7.72
C GLY A 53 -8.15 -1.26 -8.34
N ILE A 54 -7.10 -1.52 -7.57
CA ILE A 54 -5.91 -2.27 -8.00
C ILE A 54 -5.70 -3.48 -7.08
N THR A 55 -5.53 -4.63 -7.70
CA THR A 55 -5.21 -5.90 -7.03
C THR A 55 -3.73 -5.98 -6.66
N ASN A 56 -3.36 -6.91 -5.78
CA ASN A 56 -1.95 -7.18 -5.49
C ASN A 56 -1.26 -7.90 -6.65
N GLU A 57 -2.01 -8.69 -7.41
CA GLU A 57 -1.54 -9.35 -8.61
C GLU A 57 -1.47 -8.34 -9.77
N ILE A 58 -0.36 -8.36 -10.51
CA ILE A 58 -0.17 -7.52 -11.68
C ILE A 58 -0.87 -8.20 -12.88
N PRO A 59 -1.87 -7.56 -13.52
CA PRO A 59 -2.54 -8.11 -14.69
C PRO A 59 -1.58 -8.42 -15.83
N GLU A 60 -1.93 -9.37 -16.71
CA GLU A 60 -1.22 -9.57 -17.97
C GLU A 60 -1.23 -8.28 -18.82
N HIS A 61 -0.24 -8.15 -19.71
CA HIS A 61 -0.17 -7.00 -20.61
C HIS A 61 -1.20 -7.16 -21.74
N ASP A 62 -2.43 -6.72 -21.46
CA ASP A 62 -3.54 -6.67 -22.41
C ASP A 62 -4.17 -5.28 -22.49
N GLU A 63 -4.95 -5.02 -23.54
CA GLU A 63 -5.61 -3.71 -23.76
C GLU A 63 -6.66 -3.38 -22.68
N LYS A 64 -7.24 -4.38 -22.02
CA LYS A 64 -8.35 -4.19 -21.09
C LYS A 64 -7.87 -3.67 -19.73
N TYR A 65 -6.72 -4.16 -19.27
CA TYR A 65 -6.13 -3.85 -17.97
C TYR A 65 -4.82 -3.07 -18.08
N GLU A 66 -4.52 -2.49 -19.24
CA GLU A 66 -3.29 -1.76 -19.52
C GLU A 66 -2.95 -0.70 -18.45
N MET A 67 -3.94 0.10 -18.05
CA MET A 67 -3.80 1.11 -17.00
C MET A 67 -3.59 0.48 -15.61
N HIS A 68 -4.33 -0.59 -15.28
CA HIS A 68 -4.19 -1.31 -14.02
C HIS A 68 -2.82 -1.96 -13.90
N ARG A 69 -2.28 -2.50 -14.98
CA ARG A 69 -0.93 -3.05 -15.03
C ARG A 69 0.13 -1.98 -14.85
N LEU A 70 -0.01 -0.81 -15.48
CA LEU A 70 0.96 0.28 -15.33
C LEU A 70 1.03 0.76 -13.87
N ILE A 71 -0.13 1.10 -13.30
CA ILE A 71 -0.20 1.62 -11.93
C ILE A 71 0.16 0.51 -10.94
N GLY A 72 -0.32 -0.72 -11.17
CA GLY A 72 0.00 -1.89 -10.35
C GLY A 72 1.48 -2.22 -10.35
N THR A 73 2.16 -2.13 -11.49
CA THR A 73 3.62 -2.29 -11.61
C THR A 73 4.34 -1.25 -10.77
N LEU A 74 3.99 0.03 -10.95
CA LEU A 74 4.64 1.12 -10.24
C LEU A 74 4.49 0.96 -8.72
N LEU A 75 3.27 0.67 -8.26
CA LEU A 75 2.93 0.60 -6.84
C LEU A 75 3.16 -0.77 -6.19
N SER A 76 3.53 -1.80 -6.96
CA SER A 76 3.71 -3.18 -6.44
C SER A 76 4.76 -3.22 -5.32
N GLY A 77 4.44 -3.91 -4.22
CA GLY A 77 5.42 -4.21 -3.17
C GLY A 77 6.33 -5.39 -3.51
N GLU A 78 5.96 -6.21 -4.51
CA GLU A 78 6.64 -7.46 -4.84
C GLU A 78 7.73 -7.28 -5.91
N LEU A 79 7.52 -6.35 -6.86
CA LEU A 79 8.51 -6.05 -7.89
C LEU A 79 9.68 -5.24 -7.34
N LYS A 80 10.89 -5.60 -7.76
CA LYS A 80 12.10 -4.83 -7.46
C LYS A 80 12.12 -3.54 -8.27
N GLU A 81 12.87 -2.56 -7.77
CA GLU A 81 13.07 -1.25 -8.43
C GLU A 81 13.37 -1.39 -9.93
N GLN A 82 14.35 -2.21 -10.31
CA GLN A 82 14.75 -2.37 -11.71
C GLN A 82 13.66 -3.01 -12.57
N GLU A 83 12.93 -4.00 -12.05
CA GLU A 83 11.85 -4.67 -12.78
C GLU A 83 10.71 -3.69 -13.10
N LYS A 84 10.40 -2.80 -12.17
CA LYS A 84 9.42 -1.72 -12.39
C LYS A 84 9.86 -0.78 -13.51
N LEU A 85 11.12 -0.34 -13.46
CA LEU A 85 11.68 0.56 -14.47
C LEU A 85 11.71 -0.11 -15.85
N ASP A 86 12.11 -1.38 -15.91
CA ASP A 86 12.17 -2.14 -17.15
C ASP A 86 10.79 -2.28 -17.80
N ILE A 87 9.75 -2.60 -17.03
CA ILE A 87 8.37 -2.67 -17.53
C ILE A 87 7.91 -1.30 -18.05
N ILE A 88 8.13 -0.23 -17.28
CA ILE A 88 7.72 1.13 -17.68
C ILE A 88 8.42 1.59 -18.97
N GLU A 89 9.70 1.27 -19.11
CA GLU A 89 10.48 1.63 -20.30
C GLU A 89 10.10 0.81 -21.52
N HIS A 90 10.03 -0.51 -21.39
CA HIS A 90 9.94 -1.42 -22.55
C HIS A 90 8.49 -1.75 -22.94
N GLU A 91 7.59 -1.86 -21.97
CA GLU A 91 6.19 -2.17 -22.25
C GLU A 91 5.39 -0.91 -22.63
N TYR A 92 5.67 0.22 -21.96
CA TYR A 92 4.91 1.47 -22.13
C TYR A 92 5.65 2.54 -22.94
N ASN A 93 6.91 2.30 -23.32
CA ASN A 93 7.77 3.27 -24.02
C ASN A 93 7.88 4.61 -23.27
N ILE A 94 7.82 4.58 -21.93
CA ILE A 94 7.96 5.78 -21.09
C ILE A 94 9.46 5.95 -20.78
N PRO A 95 10.10 7.05 -21.23
CA PRO A 95 11.53 7.25 -21.02
C PRO A 95 11.86 7.38 -19.53
N ILE A 96 12.83 6.61 -19.08
CA ILE A 96 13.31 6.64 -17.69
C ILE A 96 14.31 7.77 -17.52
N SER A 97 13.87 8.90 -16.96
CA SER A 97 14.78 9.96 -16.53
C SER A 97 15.50 9.60 -15.23
N GLN A 98 16.62 10.27 -14.95
CA GLN A 98 17.33 10.08 -13.69
C GLN A 98 16.48 10.47 -12.47
N GLU A 99 15.66 11.51 -12.61
CA GLU A 99 14.71 11.96 -11.58
C GLU A 99 13.64 10.89 -11.32
N PHE A 100 13.02 10.37 -12.38
CA PHE A 100 12.01 9.32 -12.27
C PHE A 100 12.57 8.05 -11.61
N ARG A 101 13.80 7.67 -11.96
CA ARG A 101 14.49 6.54 -11.35
C ARG A 101 14.69 6.75 -9.85
N GLU A 102 15.11 7.94 -9.44
CA GLU A 102 15.34 8.23 -8.03
C GLU A 102 14.03 8.25 -7.23
N ASP A 103 12.94 8.75 -7.80
CA ASP A 103 11.61 8.71 -7.18
C ASP A 103 11.13 7.28 -6.93
N VAL A 104 11.24 6.40 -7.94
CA VAL A 104 10.90 4.97 -7.82
C VAL A 104 11.76 4.30 -6.77
N ARG A 105 13.06 4.62 -6.72
CA ARG A 105 14.00 4.10 -5.74
C ARG A 105 13.66 4.52 -4.30
N ILE A 106 13.36 5.80 -4.08
CA ILE A 106 12.97 6.32 -2.76
C ILE A 106 11.71 5.59 -2.26
N MET A 107 10.72 5.41 -3.12
CA MET A 107 9.49 4.69 -2.79
C MET A 107 9.75 3.23 -2.42
N CYS A 108 10.57 2.51 -3.21
CA CYS A 108 10.88 1.10 -2.94
C CYS A 108 11.65 0.93 -1.61
N ASN A 109 12.67 1.75 -1.38
CA ASN A 109 13.47 1.70 -0.14
C ASN A 109 12.63 1.99 1.11
N LEU A 110 11.64 2.90 1.00
CA LEU A 110 10.73 3.19 2.09
C LEU A 110 9.88 1.95 2.45
N SER A 111 9.35 1.25 1.46
CA SER A 111 8.57 0.02 1.67
C SER A 111 9.42 -1.08 2.30
N THR A 112 10.63 -1.32 1.79
CA THR A 112 11.58 -2.30 2.35
C THR A 112 11.91 -1.99 3.80
N GLY A 113 12.24 -0.74 4.12
CA GLY A 113 12.54 -0.35 5.50
C GLY A 113 11.35 -0.44 6.46
N ILE A 114 10.10 -0.43 5.97
CA ILE A 114 8.92 -0.72 6.80
C ILE A 114 8.78 -2.22 7.04
N GLU A 115 8.94 -3.03 6.00
CA GLU A 115 8.84 -4.48 6.06
C GLU A 115 9.91 -5.11 6.98
N GLU A 116 11.16 -4.66 6.86
CA GLU A 116 12.27 -5.09 7.73
C GLU A 116 11.96 -4.80 9.19
N ARG A 117 11.58 -3.56 9.52
CA ARG A 117 11.22 -3.17 10.90
C ARG A 117 10.01 -3.92 11.44
N ALA A 118 9.03 -4.23 10.58
CA ALA A 118 7.87 -5.03 10.98
C ALA A 118 8.27 -6.47 11.30
N THR A 119 9.17 -7.03 10.49
CA THR A 119 9.70 -8.39 10.63
C THR A 119 10.54 -8.52 11.89
N GLU A 120 11.48 -7.60 12.13
CA GLU A 120 12.28 -7.53 13.37
C GLU A 120 11.38 -7.45 14.61
N ARG A 121 10.37 -6.59 14.61
CA ARG A 121 9.42 -6.49 15.74
C ARG A 121 8.59 -7.76 15.93
N ALA A 122 8.27 -8.48 14.86
CA ALA A 122 7.51 -9.72 14.93
C ALA A 122 8.36 -10.87 15.46
N THR A 123 9.63 -10.97 15.04
CA THR A 123 10.58 -11.96 15.57
C THR A 123 10.87 -11.68 17.03
N GLU A 124 11.17 -10.44 17.42
CA GLU A 124 11.35 -10.03 18.83
C GLU A 124 10.15 -10.45 19.69
N LYS A 125 8.92 -10.11 19.28
CA LYS A 125 7.71 -10.48 20.03
C LYS A 125 7.50 -11.99 20.13
N THR A 126 7.88 -12.72 19.10
CA THR A 126 7.74 -14.19 19.07
C THR A 126 8.75 -14.82 20.03
N SER A 127 10.00 -14.35 20.01
CA SER A 127 11.06 -14.76 20.95
C SER A 127 10.68 -14.41 22.39
N GLU A 128 10.19 -13.18 22.65
CA GLU A 128 9.69 -12.78 23.98
C GLU A 128 8.58 -13.74 24.47
N LYS A 129 7.59 -14.02 23.62
CA LYS A 129 6.46 -14.91 23.95
C LYS A 129 6.94 -16.34 24.22
N PHE A 130 7.90 -16.84 23.44
CA PHE A 130 8.49 -18.16 23.61
C PHE A 130 9.22 -18.29 24.95
N ILE A 131 10.08 -17.32 25.27
CA ILE A 131 10.80 -17.21 26.55
C ILE A 131 9.82 -17.22 27.74
N LEU A 132 8.79 -16.37 27.69
CA LEU A 132 7.79 -16.29 28.76
C LEU A 132 7.01 -17.59 28.94
N ASN A 133 6.70 -18.31 27.86
CA ASN A 133 6.00 -19.58 27.95
C ASN A 133 6.85 -20.67 28.61
N MET A 134 8.15 -20.72 28.31
CA MET A 134 9.06 -21.67 28.97
C MET A 134 9.23 -21.34 30.45
N TYR A 135 9.39 -20.05 30.78
CA TYR A 135 9.46 -19.61 32.17
C TYR A 135 8.21 -20.00 32.96
N LYS A 136 7.01 -19.76 32.41
CA LYS A 136 5.73 -20.18 33.02
C LYS A 136 5.58 -21.68 33.22
N LYS A 137 6.25 -22.50 32.39
CA LYS A 137 6.28 -23.96 32.52
C LYS A 137 7.30 -24.45 33.56
N GLY A 138 8.09 -23.57 34.16
CA GLY A 138 9.05 -23.89 35.22
C GLY A 138 10.45 -24.25 34.74
N TYR A 139 10.81 -23.91 33.49
CA TYR A 139 12.19 -24.06 33.02
C TYR A 139 13.12 -23.05 33.72
N THR A 140 14.37 -23.44 33.97
CA THR A 140 15.36 -22.53 34.57
C THR A 140 15.82 -21.49 33.54
N LEU A 141 16.33 -20.35 34.02
CA LEU A 141 16.83 -19.29 33.13
C LEU A 141 17.95 -19.81 32.20
N ASP A 142 18.84 -20.66 32.70
CA ASP A 142 19.91 -21.28 31.91
C ASP A 142 19.35 -22.18 30.79
N GLN A 143 18.32 -22.97 31.08
CA GLN A 143 17.67 -23.83 30.07
C GLN A 143 16.96 -23.00 29.00
N ILE A 144 16.33 -21.90 29.39
CA ILE A 144 15.65 -20.99 28.47
C ILE A 144 16.66 -20.29 27.57
N ALA A 145 17.76 -19.78 28.16
CA ALA A 145 18.84 -19.11 27.43
C ALA A 145 19.49 -20.03 26.39
N ASP A 146 19.76 -21.28 26.77
CA ASP A 146 20.31 -22.32 25.87
C ASP A 146 19.37 -22.59 24.69
N VAL A 147 18.07 -22.81 24.95
CA VAL A 147 17.08 -23.14 23.90
C VAL A 147 16.71 -21.93 23.03
N ALA A 148 16.69 -20.73 23.60
CA ALA A 148 16.38 -19.50 22.87
C ALA A 148 17.63 -18.84 22.24
N GLU A 149 18.79 -19.48 22.35
CA GLU A 149 20.08 -19.04 21.79
C GLU A 149 20.41 -17.57 22.16
N THR A 150 20.14 -17.20 23.41
CA THR A 150 20.30 -15.83 23.95
C THR A 150 21.00 -15.85 25.32
N GLY A 151 21.36 -14.70 25.86
CA GLY A 151 22.00 -14.58 27.17
C GLY A 151 21.01 -14.73 28.33
N VAL A 152 21.47 -15.31 29.45
CA VAL A 152 20.68 -15.41 30.69
C VAL A 152 20.20 -14.03 31.18
N ASP A 153 21.06 -13.01 31.07
CA ASP A 153 20.73 -11.63 31.42
C ASP A 153 19.58 -11.05 30.56
N GLU A 154 19.53 -11.43 29.27
CA GLU A 154 18.50 -10.98 28.33
C GLU A 154 17.15 -11.66 28.62
N VAL A 155 17.18 -12.96 28.93
CA VAL A 155 16.01 -13.71 29.44
C VAL A 155 15.45 -13.07 30.71
N GLU A 156 16.32 -12.74 31.67
CA GLU A 156 15.92 -12.10 32.93
C GLU A 156 15.28 -10.71 32.68
N ALA A 157 15.86 -9.91 31.78
CA ALA A 157 15.34 -8.60 31.41
C ALA A 157 13.94 -8.69 30.77
N ILE A 158 13.72 -9.65 29.85
CA ILE A 158 12.43 -9.88 29.19
C ILE A 158 11.35 -10.27 30.22
N ILE A 159 11.68 -11.16 31.17
CA ILE A 159 10.75 -11.58 32.22
C ILE A 159 10.38 -10.40 33.10
N LYS A 160 11.36 -9.65 33.64
CA LYS A 160 11.12 -8.48 34.51
C LYS A 160 10.29 -7.39 33.83
N LYS A 161 10.53 -7.14 32.54
CA LYS A 161 9.78 -6.14 31.77
C LYS A 161 8.30 -6.50 31.60
N LYS A 162 7.94 -7.79 31.68
CA LYS A 162 6.58 -8.31 31.42
C LYS A 162 5.89 -8.87 32.67
N GLU A 163 6.59 -9.03 33.80
CA GLU A 163 6.02 -9.35 35.12
C GLU A 163 4.75 -8.56 35.48
N PRO A 164 4.67 -7.22 35.32
CA PRO A 164 3.46 -6.47 35.65
C PRO A 164 2.26 -6.77 34.75
N ALA A 165 2.43 -7.45 33.62
CA ALA A 165 1.36 -7.89 32.71
C ALA A 165 0.98 -9.37 32.88
N MET A 166 1.63 -10.09 33.81
CA MET A 166 1.37 -11.50 34.11
C MET A 166 0.60 -11.70 35.42
N ALA A 167 0.32 -10.63 36.16
CA ALA A 167 -0.50 -10.59 37.38
C ALA A 167 -1.99 -10.38 37.08
#